data_AF-A0A961DJR2-F1
#
_entry.id   AF-A0A961DJR2-F1
#
_cell.length_a   1.000
_cell.length_b   1.000
_cell.length_c   1.000
_cell.angle_alpha   90.00
_cell.angle_beta   90.00
_cell.angle_gamma   90.00
#
_symmetry.space_group_name_H-M   'P 1'
#
loop_
_entity.id
_entity.type
_entity.pdbx_description
1 polymer ?
#
loop_
_entity_poly.entity_id
_entity_poly.type
_entity_poly.pdbx_seq_one_letter_code
_entity_poly.pdbx_strand_id
1 'polypeptide(L)'
;LDTVADDLRFESMGRTLDKSAFGAMLRALYTGFPDWRYDHDAPAPENGWWYVLWRQSGTHDGVFAMPGLDPIAPTGRHVRIPPQRFYYRIDGARIGVIRPDPVEGGAPRGILEQIGVAAPPL
;
A
#
# COMPACT_ATOMS: atom_id res chain seq x y z
N LEU A 1 -11.83 -6.10 -8.09
CA LEU A 1 -11.38 -4.76 -7.70
C LEU A 1 -12.28 -3.78 -8.45
N ASP A 2 -13.54 -3.70 -8.04
CA ASP A 2 -14.59 -3.14 -8.90
C ASP A 2 -14.78 -1.64 -8.64
N THR A 3 -14.22 -1.16 -7.53
CA THR A 3 -14.18 0.23 -7.07
C THR A 3 -13.10 1.07 -7.77
N VAL A 4 -12.15 0.44 -8.46
CA VAL A 4 -11.08 1.14 -9.21
C VAL A 4 -11.31 1.01 -10.71
N ALA A 5 -10.95 2.06 -11.46
CA ALA A 5 -11.05 2.09 -12.92
C ALA A 5 -10.17 1.00 -13.56
N ASP A 6 -10.47 0.64 -14.80
CA ASP A 6 -9.73 -0.42 -15.51
C ASP A 6 -8.33 0.05 -15.93
N ASP A 7 -8.19 1.35 -16.15
CA ASP A 7 -6.95 2.09 -16.40
C ASP A 7 -6.35 2.70 -15.12
N LEU A 8 -6.63 2.11 -13.95
CA LEU A 8 -6.08 2.57 -12.66
C LEU A 8 -4.57 2.81 -12.76
N ARG A 9 -4.13 3.96 -12.25
CA ARG A 9 -2.73 4.28 -12.01
C ARG A 9 -2.47 4.42 -10.52
N PHE A 10 -1.69 3.50 -9.95
CA PHE A 10 -1.14 3.63 -8.61
C PHE A 10 0.27 4.22 -8.72
N GLU A 11 0.44 5.47 -8.29
CA GLU A 11 1.66 6.25 -8.46
C GLU A 11 2.40 6.37 -7.13
N SER A 12 3.58 5.78 -7.00
CA SER A 12 4.38 5.81 -5.77
C SER A 12 5.87 5.80 -6.06
N MET A 13 6.63 6.70 -5.40
CA MET A 13 8.10 6.76 -5.46
C MET A 13 8.69 6.65 -6.88
N GLY A 14 8.11 7.37 -7.84
CA GLY A 14 8.58 7.38 -9.24
C GLY A 14 8.19 6.13 -10.06
N ARG A 15 7.45 5.19 -9.48
CA ARG A 15 6.88 4.03 -10.17
C ARG A 15 5.37 4.21 -10.33
N THR A 16 4.85 3.68 -11.43
CA THR A 16 3.40 3.56 -11.66
C THR A 16 3.05 2.10 -11.83
N LEU A 17 2.10 1.62 -11.03
CA LEU A 17 1.51 0.29 -11.18
C LEU A 17 0.15 0.42 -11.87
N ASP A 18 -0.13 -0.48 -12.80
CA ASP A 18 -1.47 -0.66 -13.34
C ASP A 18 -2.37 -1.44 -12.36
N LYS A 19 -3.65 -1.61 -12.70
CA LYS A 19 -4.64 -2.35 -11.90
C LYS A 19 -4.19 -3.78 -11.55
N SER A 20 -3.54 -4.47 -12.48
CA SER A 20 -3.12 -5.86 -12.29
C SER A 20 -1.98 -5.94 -11.28
N ALA A 21 -0.94 -5.12 -11.48
CA ALA A 21 0.22 -5.04 -10.59
C ALA A 21 -0.17 -4.53 -9.20
N PHE A 22 -1.03 -3.51 -9.12
CA PHE A 22 -1.61 -3.04 -7.85
C PHE A 22 -2.38 -4.15 -7.13
N GLY A 23 -3.21 -4.90 -7.86
CA GLY A 23 -3.93 -6.06 -7.30
C GLY A 23 -3.02 -7.20 -6.85
N ALA A 24 -1.88 -7.42 -7.53
CA ALA A 24 -0.87 -8.39 -7.10
C ALA A 24 -0.18 -7.93 -5.80
N MET A 25 0.18 -6.66 -5.69
CA MET A 25 0.71 -6.06 -4.46
C MET A 25 -0.26 -6.20 -3.28
N LEU A 26 -1.55 -5.88 -3.47
CA LEU A 26 -2.55 -6.04 -2.41
C LEU A 26 -2.70 -7.50 -1.98
N ARG A 27 -2.69 -8.44 -2.93
CA ARG A 27 -2.73 -9.87 -2.62
C ARG A 27 -1.53 -10.32 -1.81
N ALA A 28 -0.32 -9.89 -2.17
CA ALA A 28 0.88 -10.15 -1.40
C ALA A 28 0.75 -9.58 0.02
N LEU A 29 0.30 -8.33 0.17
CA LEU A 29 0.10 -7.69 1.47
C LEU A 29 -0.86 -8.47 2.36
N TYR A 30 -2.07 -8.78 1.88
CA TYR A 30 -3.07 -9.49 2.68
C TYR A 30 -2.74 -10.97 2.92
N THR A 31 -1.87 -11.56 2.09
CA THR A 31 -1.34 -12.91 2.33
C THR A 31 -0.27 -12.90 3.41
N GLY A 32 0.67 -11.94 3.36
CA GLY A 32 1.72 -11.79 4.37
C GLY A 32 1.20 -11.30 5.72
N PHE A 33 0.14 -10.48 5.70
CA PHE A 33 -0.46 -9.85 6.87
C PHE A 33 -1.98 -10.10 6.91
N PRO A 34 -2.44 -11.29 7.34
CA PRO A 34 -3.85 -11.63 7.35
C PRO A 34 -4.72 -10.75 8.26
N ASP A 35 -4.12 -10.12 9.27
CA ASP A 35 -4.75 -9.18 10.21
C ASP A 35 -4.57 -7.70 9.78
N TRP A 36 -4.07 -7.46 8.56
CA TRP A 36 -3.78 -6.09 8.10
C TRP A 36 -5.02 -5.23 8.18
N ARG A 37 -4.88 -4.10 8.87
CA ARG A 37 -5.99 -3.19 9.14
C ARG A 37 -5.64 -1.77 8.75
N TYR A 38 -6.70 -1.06 8.42
CA TYR A 38 -6.69 0.35 8.10
C TYR A 38 -7.56 1.07 9.12
N ASP A 39 -6.98 2.08 9.78
CA ASP A 39 -7.72 3.14 10.44
C ASP A 39 -7.58 4.42 9.60
N HIS A 40 -8.62 5.24 9.53
CA HIS A 40 -8.58 6.43 8.69
C HIS A 40 -9.51 7.54 9.14
N ASP A 41 -9.15 8.75 8.75
CA ASP A 41 -10.00 9.92 8.90
C ASP A 41 -11.03 10.00 7.76
N ALA A 42 -12.01 10.89 7.88
CA ALA A 42 -12.96 11.14 6.80
C ALA A 42 -12.22 11.68 5.54
N PRO A 43 -12.64 11.28 4.32
CA PRO A 43 -12.08 11.85 3.10
C PRO A 43 -12.27 13.36 3.03
N ALA A 44 -11.26 14.08 2.55
CA ALA A 44 -11.30 15.54 2.40
C ALA A 44 -10.79 15.98 1.03
N PRO A 45 -11.38 17.03 0.43
CA PRO A 45 -10.88 17.58 -0.83
C PRO A 45 -9.64 18.45 -0.61
N GLU A 46 -8.67 18.37 -1.52
CA GLU A 46 -7.47 19.23 -1.55
C GLU A 46 -6.99 19.38 -3.00
N ASN A 47 -6.92 20.60 -3.53
CA ASN A 47 -6.34 20.91 -4.84
C ASN A 47 -6.86 20.04 -6.02
N GLY A 48 -8.16 19.74 -6.04
CA GLY A 48 -8.78 18.89 -7.08
C GLY A 48 -8.55 17.39 -6.90
N TRP A 49 -8.04 16.98 -5.75
CA TRP A 49 -7.94 15.59 -5.30
C TRP A 49 -8.84 15.37 -4.08
N TRP A 50 -9.16 14.11 -3.81
CA TRP A 50 -9.55 13.68 -2.48
C TRP A 50 -8.32 13.12 -1.79
N TYR A 51 -8.16 13.37 -0.49
CA TYR A 51 -7.19 12.64 0.31
C TYR A 51 -7.85 11.96 1.50
N VAL A 52 -7.23 10.87 1.94
CA VAL A 52 -7.55 10.18 3.18
C VAL A 52 -6.25 9.99 3.97
N LEU A 53 -6.27 10.33 5.26
CA LEU A 53 -5.16 10.03 6.16
C LEU A 53 -5.34 8.61 6.70
N TRP A 54 -4.43 7.72 6.33
CA TRP A 54 -4.45 6.30 6.71
C TRP A 54 -3.44 6.01 7.81
N ARG A 55 -3.81 5.11 8.72
CA ARG A 55 -2.95 4.48 9.72
C ARG A 55 -3.05 2.98 9.50
N GLN A 56 -1.92 2.35 9.22
CA GLN A 56 -1.88 0.97 8.74
C GLN A 56 -1.00 0.11 9.65
N SER A 57 -1.44 -1.11 9.91
CA SER A 57 -0.67 -2.06 10.72
C SER A 57 -1.11 -3.48 10.45
N GLY A 58 -0.22 -4.43 10.73
CA GLY A 58 -0.55 -5.86 10.75
C GLY A 58 0.62 -6.68 11.27
N THR A 59 0.40 -7.96 11.44
CA THR A 59 1.35 -8.95 11.92
C THR A 59 1.77 -9.86 10.77
N HIS A 60 3.07 -10.05 10.60
CA HIS A 60 3.62 -10.85 9.50
C HIS A 60 3.52 -12.35 9.81
N ASP A 61 2.32 -12.89 9.62
CA ASP A 61 1.94 -14.27 9.95
C ASP A 61 1.75 -15.17 8.71
N GLY A 62 1.84 -14.61 7.50
CA GLY A 62 1.86 -15.36 6.26
C GLY A 62 3.11 -15.12 5.43
N VAL A 63 3.21 -15.81 4.29
CA VAL A 63 4.31 -15.61 3.35
C VAL A 63 4.08 -14.30 2.58
N PHE A 64 5.01 -13.36 2.72
CA PHE A 64 4.96 -12.09 1.99
C PHE A 64 5.73 -12.21 0.66
N ALA A 65 5.00 -12.37 -0.44
CA ALA A 65 5.55 -12.59 -1.78
C ALA A 65 5.23 -11.42 -2.71
N MET A 66 5.98 -10.32 -2.57
CA MET A 66 5.85 -9.15 -3.43
C MET A 66 6.41 -9.43 -4.84
N PRO A 67 5.79 -8.90 -5.91
CA PRO A 67 6.35 -9.00 -7.25
C PRO A 67 7.78 -8.45 -7.32
N GLY A 68 8.71 -9.25 -7.85
CA GLY A 68 10.13 -8.89 -7.97
C GLY A 68 10.98 -9.08 -6.71
N LEU A 69 10.42 -9.70 -5.67
CA LEU A 69 11.14 -10.08 -4.46
C LEU A 69 11.04 -11.59 -4.21
N ASP A 70 12.10 -12.15 -3.61
CA ASP A 70 12.02 -13.51 -3.06
C ASP A 70 10.96 -13.56 -1.95
N PRO A 71 10.16 -14.63 -1.87
CA PRO A 71 9.16 -14.78 -0.82
C PRO A 71 9.79 -14.73 0.57
N ILE A 72 9.19 -13.93 1.46
CA ILE A 72 9.66 -13.77 2.83
C ILE A 72 8.77 -14.63 3.74
N ALA A 73 9.39 -15.56 4.46
CA ALA A 73 8.70 -16.42 5.42
C ALA A 73 8.14 -15.59 6.60
N PRO A 74 7.01 -16.00 7.20
CA PRO A 74 6.40 -15.28 8.31
C PRO A 74 7.39 -15.12 9.47
N THR A 75 7.42 -13.92 10.05
CA THR A 75 8.36 -13.58 11.13
C THR A 75 7.67 -13.34 12.47
N GLY A 76 6.33 -13.30 12.50
CA GLY A 76 5.54 -12.98 13.68
C GLY A 76 5.72 -11.53 14.17
N ARG A 77 6.40 -10.68 13.38
CA ARG A 77 6.65 -9.28 13.75
C ARG A 77 5.43 -8.42 13.43
N HIS A 78 5.06 -7.58 14.37
CA HIS A 78 4.06 -6.54 14.15
C HIS A 78 4.69 -5.34 13.44
N VAL A 79 4.04 -4.91 12.36
CA VAL A 79 4.44 -3.78 11.53
C VAL A 79 3.44 -2.65 11.72
N ARG A 80 3.96 -1.43 11.86
CA ARG A 80 3.15 -0.20 11.88
C ARG A 80 3.71 0.79 10.86
N ILE A 81 2.83 1.30 10.00
CA ILE A 81 3.16 2.35 9.05
C ILE A 81 2.83 3.70 9.69
N PRO A 82 3.72 4.70 9.59
CA PRO A 82 3.42 6.06 9.99
C PRO A 82 2.15 6.58 9.30
N PRO A 83 1.38 7.48 9.92
CA PRO A 83 0.22 8.08 9.28
C PRO A 83 0.60 8.67 7.92
N GLN A 84 -0.13 8.27 6.88
CA GLN A 84 0.20 8.59 5.50
C GLN A 84 -1.04 9.05 4.74
N ARG A 85 -0.94 10.16 4.03
CA ARG A 85 -2.01 10.62 3.14
C ARG A 85 -1.96 9.83 1.84
N PHE A 86 -3.12 9.36 1.39
CA PHE A 86 -3.32 8.84 0.05
C PHE A 86 -4.24 9.78 -0.68
N TYR A 87 -3.82 10.21 -1.87
CA TYR A 87 -4.61 11.06 -2.75
C TYR A 87 -5.28 10.21 -3.81
N TYR A 88 -6.51 10.56 -4.13
CA TYR A 88 -7.38 9.87 -5.06
C TYR A 88 -7.93 10.85 -6.09
N ARG A 89 -7.82 10.48 -7.37
CA ARG A 89 -8.68 11.05 -8.42
C ARG A 89 -9.81 10.09 -8.71
N ILE A 90 -11.01 10.65 -8.76
CA ILE A 90 -12.24 9.93 -9.02
C ILE A 90 -12.67 10.25 -10.45
N ASP A 91 -12.78 9.22 -11.28
CA ASP A 91 -13.26 9.29 -12.65
C ASP A 91 -14.65 8.66 -12.71
N GLY A 92 -15.68 9.51 -12.73
CA GLY A 92 -17.07 9.09 -12.57
C GLY A 92 -17.32 8.49 -11.19
N ALA A 93 -17.59 7.18 -11.13
CA ALA A 93 -17.87 6.44 -9.89
C ALA A 93 -16.72 5.54 -9.43
N ARG A 94 -15.54 5.64 -10.06
CA ARG A 94 -14.38 4.77 -9.78
C ARG A 94 -13.14 5.58 -9.46
N ILE A 95 -12.22 4.99 -8.71
CA ILE A 95 -10.90 5.57 -8.45
C ILE A 95 -10.01 5.31 -9.68
N GLY A 96 -9.55 6.38 -10.34
CA GLY A 96 -8.66 6.29 -11.50
C GLY A 96 -7.18 6.49 -11.17
N VAL A 97 -6.87 7.29 -10.14
CA VAL A 97 -5.48 7.45 -9.67
C VAL A 97 -5.43 7.33 -8.15
N ILE A 98 -4.43 6.59 -7.66
CA ILE A 98 -4.08 6.51 -6.24
C ILE A 98 -2.64 6.97 -6.10
N ARG A 99 -2.38 7.94 -5.22
CA ARG A 99 -1.05 8.46 -4.97
C ARG A 99 -0.81 8.62 -3.47
N PRO A 100 -0.14 7.66 -2.80
CA PRO A 100 0.36 7.88 -1.45
C PRO A 100 1.45 8.96 -1.42
N ASP A 101 1.42 9.83 -0.39
CA ASP A 101 2.53 10.76 -0.13
C ASP A 101 3.79 9.99 0.28
N PRO A 102 4.98 10.45 -0.11
CA PRO A 102 6.21 9.87 0.42
C PRO A 102 6.32 10.17 1.92
N VAL A 103 6.49 9.11 2.72
CA VAL A 103 6.76 9.22 4.16
C VAL A 103 7.91 8.29 4.52
N GLU A 104 8.79 8.75 5.42
CA GLU A 104 9.82 7.90 6.01
C GLU A 104 9.14 6.74 6.76
N GLY A 105 9.64 5.51 6.60
CA GLY A 105 9.00 4.31 7.14
C GLY A 105 7.69 3.91 6.43
N GLY A 106 7.35 4.53 5.30
CA GLY A 106 6.20 4.17 4.47
C GLY A 106 6.32 2.82 3.78
N ALA A 107 5.19 2.26 3.33
CA ALA A 107 5.17 1.02 2.57
C ALA A 107 5.66 1.22 1.11
N PRO A 108 6.27 0.21 0.46
CA PRO A 108 6.56 -1.13 1.00
C PRO A 108 7.85 -1.21 1.83
N ARG A 109 8.76 -0.24 1.71
CA ARG A 109 10.09 -0.31 2.33
C ARG A 109 10.05 -0.44 3.85
N GLY A 110 9.23 0.36 4.53
CA GLY A 110 9.09 0.31 5.98
C GLY A 110 8.52 -1.03 6.49
N ILE A 111 7.75 -1.74 5.66
CA ILE A 111 7.32 -3.12 5.96
C ILE A 111 8.53 -4.05 5.95
N LEU A 112 9.30 -4.02 4.85
CA LEU A 112 10.46 -4.89 4.64
C LEU A 112 11.52 -4.73 5.73
N GLU A 113 11.81 -3.49 6.13
CA GLU A 113 12.75 -3.19 7.22
C GLU A 113 12.27 -3.76 8.55
N GLN A 114 10.98 -3.56 8.90
CA GLN A 114 10.40 -4.06 10.15
C GLN A 114 10.37 -5.59 10.22
N ILE A 115 10.11 -6.28 9.10
CA ILE A 115 10.12 -7.75 9.05
C ILE A 115 11.54 -8.34 8.94
N GLY A 116 12.59 -7.51 8.83
CA GLY A 116 13.98 -7.94 8.95
C GLY A 116 14.73 -8.14 7.64
N VAL A 117 14.27 -7.57 6.53
CA VAL A 117 15.02 -7.55 5.27
C VAL A 117 16.17 -6.56 5.39
N ALA A 118 17.40 -7.05 5.39
CA ALA A 118 18.60 -6.25 5.68
C ALA A 118 18.93 -5.18 4.62
N ALA A 119 18.52 -5.38 3.37
CA ALA A 119 18.70 -4.44 2.26
C ALA A 119 17.46 -4.46 1.36
N PRO A 120 16.37 -3.80 1.76
CA PRO A 120 15.18 -3.72 0.93
C PRO A 120 15.52 -2.99 -0.39
N PRO A 121 15.08 -3.49 -1.55
CA PRO A 121 15.30 -2.78 -2.80
C PRO A 121 14.65 -1.40 -2.77
N LEU A 122 15.31 -0.45 -3.44
CA LEU A 122 14.82 0.91 -3.66
C LEU A 122 13.54 0.92 -4.50
#